data_AF-A0A7J5MW29-F1
#
_entry.id   AF-A0A7J5MW29-F1
#
_cell.length_a   1.000
_cell.length_b   1.000
_cell.length_c   1.000
_cell.angle_alpha   90.00
_cell.angle_beta   90.00
_cell.angle_gamma   90.00
#
_symmetry.space_group_name_H-M   'P 1'
#
loop_
_entity.id
_entity.type
_entity.pdbx_description
1 polymer ?
#
loop_
_entity_poly.entity_id
_entity_poly.type
_entity_poly.pdbx_seq_one_letter_code
_entity_poly.pdbx_strand_id
1 'polypeptide(L)'
;MDKGTEPTVRGRTRTVEEWARWRGMTVETLVWRLEHGWEAPDAVLVPVRPAAASVVVTAFGRTLTPGEWERENGVPATLIGKRIKLGWTPEDAVSRPVRSKRTARTVTVGGETLAVHEWSERTGIPAAVISSRLSIGWTPERAVSEPIRKRRGTGRQGVVIGGERLTIREWSERTGIPANVISNRLNRGWTPERAVGTPVRKRRGPKPDRSPTVREWSERTGIPANIIYVRLSRGWTLERAVGTPVRPRRDA
;
A
#
# COMPACT_ATOMS: atom_id res chain seq x y z
N MET A 1 -38.99 -23.66 -11.56
CA MET A 1 -40.02 -23.59 -12.63
C MET A 1 -39.71 -24.61 -13.71
N ASP A 2 -40.73 -25.15 -14.38
CA ASP A 2 -40.55 -26.15 -15.43
C ASP A 2 -40.08 -25.50 -16.76
N LYS A 3 -39.28 -26.23 -17.57
CA LYS A 3 -38.76 -25.74 -18.86
C LYS A 3 -39.88 -25.43 -19.88
N GLY A 4 -41.08 -25.95 -19.64
CA GLY A 4 -42.31 -25.66 -20.38
C GLY A 4 -42.96 -24.31 -20.07
N THR A 5 -42.30 -23.38 -19.38
CA THR A 5 -42.84 -22.03 -19.16
C THR A 5 -42.79 -21.23 -20.47
N GLU A 6 -43.92 -20.63 -20.87
CA GLU A 6 -44.03 -19.88 -22.12
C GLU A 6 -44.25 -18.37 -21.89
N PRO A 7 -43.18 -17.61 -21.59
CA PRO A 7 -43.32 -16.19 -21.33
C PRO A 7 -43.76 -15.44 -22.60
N THR A 8 -44.76 -14.57 -22.43
CA THR A 8 -45.28 -13.72 -23.51
C THR A 8 -44.60 -12.37 -23.48
N VAL A 9 -43.92 -12.00 -24.56
CA VAL A 9 -43.18 -10.74 -24.70
C VAL A 9 -43.56 -10.08 -26.01
N ARG A 10 -44.02 -8.81 -25.93
CA ARG A 10 -44.48 -8.02 -27.09
C ARG A 10 -45.52 -8.77 -27.95
N GLY A 11 -46.49 -9.42 -27.30
CA GLY A 11 -47.56 -10.15 -27.97
C GLY A 11 -47.16 -11.48 -28.61
N ARG A 12 -45.95 -11.98 -28.34
CA ARG A 12 -45.49 -13.30 -28.81
C ARG A 12 -45.23 -14.21 -27.62
N THR A 13 -45.85 -15.38 -27.63
CA THR A 13 -45.66 -16.46 -26.66
C THR A 13 -44.67 -17.46 -27.25
N ARG A 14 -43.60 -17.77 -26.52
CA ARG A 14 -42.55 -18.73 -26.91
C ARG A 14 -42.03 -19.43 -25.67
N THR A 15 -41.41 -20.61 -25.84
CA THR A 15 -40.78 -21.30 -24.72
C THR A 15 -39.55 -20.54 -24.21
N VAL A 16 -39.17 -20.78 -22.95
CA VAL A 16 -37.93 -20.24 -22.38
C VAL A 16 -36.72 -20.58 -23.25
N GLU A 17 -36.67 -21.77 -23.85
CA GLU A 17 -35.56 -22.22 -24.71
C GLU A 17 -35.48 -21.44 -26.01
N GLU A 18 -36.62 -21.16 -26.65
CA GLU A 18 -36.69 -20.35 -27.85
C GLU A 18 -36.30 -18.90 -27.59
N TRP A 19 -36.72 -18.34 -26.46
CA TRP A 19 -36.32 -16.99 -26.06
C TRP A 19 -34.83 -16.91 -25.73
N ALA A 20 -34.29 -17.87 -24.99
CA ALA A 20 -32.87 -17.94 -24.66
C ALA A 20 -32.01 -18.06 -25.93
N ARG A 21 -32.41 -18.93 -26.87
CA ARG A 21 -31.76 -19.08 -28.19
C ARG A 21 -31.82 -17.80 -29.01
N TRP A 22 -32.98 -17.14 -29.07
CA TRP A 22 -33.16 -15.90 -29.83
C TRP A 22 -32.32 -14.73 -29.28
N ARG A 23 -32.14 -14.66 -27.95
CA ARG A 23 -31.36 -13.59 -27.29
C ARG A 23 -29.89 -13.92 -27.11
N GLY A 24 -29.44 -15.13 -27.40
CA GLY A 24 -28.06 -15.56 -27.17
C GLY A 24 -27.70 -15.62 -25.68
N MET A 25 -28.63 -16.05 -24.82
CA MET A 25 -28.38 -16.30 -23.39
C MET A 25 -28.63 -17.76 -23.03
N THR A 26 -28.12 -18.23 -21.89
CA THR A 26 -28.41 -19.60 -21.44
C THR A 26 -29.85 -19.71 -20.93
N VAL A 27 -30.47 -20.89 -21.11
CA VAL A 27 -31.80 -21.20 -20.57
C VAL A 27 -31.84 -20.96 -19.06
N GLU A 28 -30.79 -21.38 -18.35
CA GLU A 28 -30.61 -21.17 -16.92
C GLU A 28 -30.67 -19.69 -16.51
N THR A 29 -30.06 -18.80 -17.30
CA THR A 29 -30.08 -17.36 -17.03
C THR A 29 -31.50 -16.79 -17.14
N LEU A 30 -32.26 -17.24 -18.13
CA LEU A 30 -33.64 -16.79 -18.32
C LEU A 30 -34.59 -17.37 -17.26
N VAL A 31 -34.42 -18.65 -16.90
CA VAL A 31 -35.16 -19.28 -15.79
C VAL A 31 -34.88 -18.55 -14.47
N TRP A 32 -33.60 -18.30 -14.16
CA TRP A 32 -33.21 -17.59 -12.93
C TRP A 32 -33.88 -16.21 -12.84
N ARG A 33 -33.93 -15.45 -13.94
CA ARG A 33 -34.59 -14.13 -13.98
C ARG A 33 -36.08 -14.23 -13.62
N LEU A 34 -36.80 -15.16 -14.25
CA LEU A 34 -38.23 -15.38 -14.00
C LEU A 34 -38.48 -15.83 -12.56
N GLU A 35 -37.64 -16.71 -12.01
CA GLU A 35 -37.73 -17.16 -10.62
C GLU A 35 -37.42 -16.05 -9.60
N HIS A 36 -36.62 -15.06 -9.98
CA HIS A 36 -36.27 -13.92 -9.14
C HIS A 36 -37.16 -12.69 -9.40
N GLY A 37 -38.39 -12.92 -9.86
CA GLY A 37 -39.44 -11.90 -9.95
C GLY A 37 -39.26 -10.90 -11.09
N TRP A 38 -38.50 -11.25 -12.13
CA TRP A 38 -38.46 -10.43 -13.34
C TRP A 38 -39.72 -10.64 -14.15
N GLU A 39 -40.35 -9.54 -14.55
CA GLU A 39 -41.44 -9.55 -15.51
C GLU A 39 -40.96 -10.12 -16.86
N ALA A 40 -41.80 -10.92 -17.51
CA ALA A 40 -41.45 -11.63 -18.74
C ALA A 40 -40.81 -10.73 -19.83
N PRO A 41 -41.29 -9.50 -20.08
CA PRO A 41 -40.63 -8.58 -21.02
C PRO A 41 -39.20 -8.24 -20.63
N ASP A 42 -38.93 -7.95 -19.36
CA ASP A 42 -37.60 -7.54 -18.90
C ASP A 42 -36.65 -8.73 -18.83
N ALA A 43 -37.14 -9.90 -18.40
CA ALA A 43 -36.36 -11.13 -18.34
C ALA A 43 -35.73 -11.49 -19.69
N VAL A 44 -36.49 -11.28 -20.78
CA VAL A 44 -36.06 -11.58 -22.16
C VAL A 44 -35.30 -10.41 -22.80
N LEU A 45 -35.79 -9.18 -22.65
CA LEU A 45 -35.30 -8.04 -23.44
C LEU A 45 -34.04 -7.41 -22.86
N VAL A 46 -33.86 -7.41 -21.54
CA VAL A 46 -32.66 -6.85 -20.91
C VAL A 46 -31.44 -7.70 -21.30
N PRO A 47 -30.43 -7.14 -22.00
CA PRO A 47 -29.27 -7.90 -22.43
C PRO A 47 -28.54 -8.48 -21.21
N VAL A 48 -28.13 -9.75 -21.29
CA VAL A 48 -27.21 -10.32 -20.32
C VAL A 48 -25.87 -9.64 -20.57
N ARG A 49 -25.48 -8.75 -19.66
CA ARG A 49 -24.11 -8.25 -19.66
C ARG A 49 -23.21 -9.47 -19.40
N PRO A 50 -22.22 -9.76 -20.25
CA PRO A 50 -21.26 -10.81 -19.91
C PRO A 50 -20.70 -10.50 -18.52
N ALA A 51 -20.55 -11.52 -17.68
CA ALA A 51 -20.11 -11.38 -16.29
C ALA A 51 -18.79 -10.58 -16.15
N ALA A 52 -18.04 -10.46 -17.25
CA ALA A 52 -17.11 -9.39 -17.47
C ALA A 52 -17.40 -8.74 -18.82
N ALA A 53 -17.70 -7.44 -18.84
CA ALA A 53 -17.02 -6.62 -19.85
C ALA A 53 -15.53 -6.86 -19.55
N SER A 54 -14.91 -7.79 -20.29
CA SER A 54 -13.54 -8.22 -20.07
C SER A 54 -12.68 -6.98 -20.10
N VAL A 55 -12.12 -6.61 -18.95
CA VAL A 55 -11.21 -5.47 -18.85
C VAL A 55 -10.01 -5.82 -19.73
N VAL A 56 -10.03 -5.34 -20.97
CA VAL A 56 -8.95 -5.57 -21.92
C VAL A 56 -7.75 -4.73 -21.53
N VAL A 57 -6.57 -5.29 -21.74
CA VAL A 57 -5.29 -4.64 -21.44
C VAL A 57 -4.59 -4.43 -22.77
N THR A 58 -4.30 -3.17 -23.10
CA THR A 58 -3.54 -2.80 -24.30
C THR A 58 -2.08 -2.66 -23.93
N ALA A 59 -1.24 -3.55 -24.43
CA ALA A 59 0.21 -3.55 -24.21
C ALA A 59 0.92 -3.98 -25.50
N PHE A 60 2.10 -3.42 -25.77
CA PHE A 60 2.89 -3.74 -26.98
C PHE A 60 2.09 -3.59 -28.30
N GLY A 61 1.20 -2.61 -28.36
CA GLY A 61 0.37 -2.35 -29.54
C GLY A 61 -0.76 -3.37 -29.78
N ARG A 62 -0.99 -4.32 -28.85
CA ARG A 62 -2.05 -5.32 -28.94
C ARG A 62 -3.03 -5.17 -27.78
N THR A 63 -4.31 -5.37 -28.03
CA THR A 63 -5.37 -5.32 -27.02
C THR A 63 -5.90 -6.73 -26.80
N LEU A 64 -5.60 -7.31 -25.65
CA LEU A 64 -6.00 -8.67 -25.28
C LEU A 64 -6.65 -8.68 -23.90
N THR A 65 -7.40 -9.73 -23.60
CA THR A 65 -7.89 -10.01 -22.26
C THR A 65 -6.74 -10.45 -21.32
N PRO A 66 -6.86 -10.25 -19.99
CA PRO A 66 -5.85 -10.71 -19.05
C PRO A 66 -5.57 -12.23 -19.15
N GLY A 67 -6.57 -13.04 -19.49
CA GLY A 67 -6.38 -14.48 -19.70
C GLY A 67 -5.63 -14.83 -20.99
N GLU A 68 -5.74 -14.01 -22.02
CA GLU A 68 -4.92 -14.15 -23.25
C GLU A 68 -3.46 -13.75 -22.98
N TRP A 69 -3.25 -12.63 -22.27
CA TRP A 69 -1.91 -12.23 -21.83
C TRP A 69 -1.25 -13.25 -20.90
N GLU A 70 -2.03 -13.92 -20.04
CA GLU A 70 -1.54 -15.00 -19.20
C GLU A 70 -1.02 -16.18 -20.01
N ARG A 71 -1.74 -16.59 -21.05
CA ARG A 71 -1.28 -17.68 -21.94
C ARG A 71 -0.03 -17.30 -22.72
N GLU A 72 0.09 -16.03 -23.12
CA GLU A 72 1.23 -15.56 -23.92
C GLU A 72 2.50 -15.33 -23.07
N ASN A 73 2.35 -14.69 -21.91
CA ASN A 73 3.50 -14.21 -21.12
C ASN A 73 3.70 -14.97 -19.79
N GLY A 74 2.80 -15.89 -19.44
CA GLY A 74 2.88 -16.67 -18.20
C GLY A 74 2.64 -15.85 -16.92
N VAL A 75 2.10 -14.63 -17.03
CA VAL A 75 1.72 -13.80 -15.88
C VAL A 75 0.23 -14.04 -15.56
N PRO A 76 -0.13 -14.47 -14.34
CA PRO A 76 -1.52 -14.78 -14.00
C PRO A 76 -2.48 -13.61 -14.25
N ALA A 77 -3.63 -13.85 -14.87
CA ALA A 77 -4.64 -12.83 -15.20
C ALA A 77 -5.07 -12.01 -13.97
N THR A 78 -5.18 -12.67 -12.81
CA THR A 78 -5.49 -12.03 -11.53
C THR A 78 -4.39 -11.06 -11.09
N LEU A 79 -3.12 -11.40 -11.34
CA LEU A 79 -1.97 -10.55 -11.04
C LEU A 79 -1.87 -9.39 -12.02
N ILE A 80 -2.15 -9.61 -13.31
CA ILE A 80 -2.23 -8.54 -14.32
C ILE A 80 -3.25 -7.49 -13.86
N GLY A 81 -4.48 -7.91 -13.51
CA GLY A 81 -5.50 -7.00 -13.01
C GLY A 81 -5.08 -6.24 -11.74
N LYS A 82 -4.41 -6.92 -10.79
CA LYS A 82 -3.85 -6.28 -9.59
C LYS A 82 -2.77 -5.25 -9.92
N ARG A 83 -1.86 -5.54 -10.87
CA ARG A 83 -0.77 -4.65 -11.28
C ARG A 83 -1.33 -3.38 -11.93
N ILE A 84 -2.31 -3.50 -12.82
CA ILE A 84 -3.02 -2.35 -13.41
C ILE A 84 -3.68 -1.49 -12.33
N LYS A 85 -4.39 -2.11 -11.36
CA LYS A 85 -5.00 -1.39 -10.23
C LYS A 85 -3.98 -0.64 -9.36
N LEU A 86 -2.76 -1.17 -9.27
CA LEU A 86 -1.64 -0.56 -8.55
C LEU A 86 -0.85 0.46 -9.41
N GLY A 87 -1.35 0.82 -10.60
CA GLY A 87 -0.77 1.86 -11.45
C GLY A 87 0.45 1.40 -12.26
N TRP A 88 0.63 0.10 -12.47
CA TRP A 88 1.67 -0.40 -13.37
C TRP A 88 1.33 -0.04 -14.81
N THR A 89 2.35 0.16 -15.65
CA THR A 89 2.13 0.27 -17.09
C THR A 89 1.58 -1.06 -17.63
N PRO A 90 0.73 -1.04 -18.66
CA PRO A 90 0.22 -2.27 -19.27
C PRO A 90 1.31 -3.25 -19.68
N GLU A 91 2.41 -2.75 -20.25
CA GLU A 91 3.56 -3.54 -20.67
C GLU A 91 4.21 -4.26 -19.48
N ASP A 92 4.50 -3.55 -18.39
CA ASP A 92 5.08 -4.15 -17.19
C ASP A 92 4.10 -5.11 -16.50
N ALA A 93 2.80 -4.79 -16.57
CA ALA A 93 1.76 -5.60 -15.96
C ALA A 93 1.72 -7.00 -16.58
N VAL A 94 1.83 -7.09 -17.90
CA VAL A 94 1.73 -8.34 -18.66
C VAL A 94 3.07 -9.05 -18.86
N SER A 95 4.22 -8.36 -18.77
CA SER A 95 5.53 -8.96 -19.12
C SER A 95 6.44 -9.24 -17.92
N ARG A 96 6.31 -8.52 -16.80
CA ARG A 96 7.25 -8.73 -15.69
C ARG A 96 7.04 -10.09 -15.02
N PRO A 97 8.11 -10.88 -14.82
CA PRO A 97 7.99 -12.23 -14.29
C PRO A 97 7.39 -12.21 -12.88
N VAL A 98 6.65 -13.27 -12.57
CA VAL A 98 6.18 -13.52 -11.20
C VAL A 98 7.40 -13.90 -10.37
N ARG A 99 7.71 -13.12 -9.32
CA ARG A 99 8.71 -13.57 -8.35
C ARG A 99 8.21 -14.87 -7.74
N SER A 100 9.04 -15.92 -7.79
CA SER A 100 8.75 -17.15 -7.06
C SER A 100 8.48 -16.80 -5.59
N LYS A 101 7.52 -17.51 -4.97
CA LYS A 101 7.38 -17.45 -3.52
C LYS A 101 8.76 -17.76 -2.95
N ARG A 102 9.33 -16.84 -2.17
CA ARG A 102 10.58 -17.12 -1.45
C ARG A 102 10.37 -18.43 -0.70
N THR A 103 11.24 -19.40 -0.94
CA THR A 103 11.25 -20.65 -0.16
C THR A 103 11.20 -20.29 1.31
N ALA A 104 10.31 -20.94 2.06
CA ALA A 104 10.20 -20.68 3.48
C ALA A 104 11.57 -20.89 4.12
N ARG A 105 12.04 -19.92 4.90
CA ARG A 105 13.32 -20.06 5.61
C ARG A 105 13.18 -21.27 6.55
N THR A 106 14.01 -22.28 6.34
CA THR A 106 14.11 -23.43 7.23
C THR A 106 15.17 -23.19 8.29
N VAL A 107 14.97 -23.81 9.45
CA VAL A 107 15.80 -23.67 10.63
C VAL A 107 15.96 -25.05 11.24
N THR A 108 17.20 -25.47 11.45
CA THR A 108 17.52 -26.75 12.08
C THR A 108 17.81 -26.53 13.56
N VAL A 109 17.12 -27.27 14.44
CA VAL A 109 17.30 -27.22 15.89
C VAL A 109 17.20 -28.65 16.41
N GLY A 110 18.23 -29.13 17.11
CA GLY A 110 18.24 -30.48 17.71
C GLY A 110 18.09 -31.63 16.70
N GLY A 111 18.56 -31.45 15.47
CA GLY A 111 18.45 -32.45 14.39
C GLY A 111 17.15 -32.40 13.58
N GLU A 112 16.17 -31.59 14.00
CA GLU A 112 14.90 -31.39 13.28
C GLU A 112 14.98 -30.13 12.43
N THR A 113 14.60 -30.21 11.15
CA THR A 113 14.59 -29.06 10.22
C THR A 113 13.17 -28.70 9.85
N LEU A 114 12.69 -27.57 10.34
CA LEU A 114 11.35 -27.05 10.05
C LEU A 114 11.42 -25.63 9.48
N ALA A 115 10.38 -25.22 8.76
CA ALA A 115 10.18 -23.84 8.37
C ALA A 115 9.89 -22.95 9.58
N VAL A 116 10.24 -21.66 9.49
CA VAL A 116 10.01 -20.70 10.59
C VAL A 116 8.53 -20.65 11.05
N HIS A 117 7.57 -20.88 10.15
CA HIS A 117 6.15 -20.89 10.52
C HIS A 117 5.77 -22.14 11.34
N GLU A 118 6.31 -23.30 10.99
CA GLU A 118 6.13 -24.54 11.75
C GLU A 118 6.78 -24.43 13.14
N TRP A 119 7.98 -23.84 13.23
CA TRP A 119 8.59 -23.50 14.52
C TRP A 119 7.73 -22.52 15.33
N SER A 120 7.08 -21.55 14.66
CA SER A 120 6.19 -20.60 15.33
C SER A 120 4.96 -21.28 15.92
N GLU A 121 4.37 -22.22 15.20
CA GLU A 121 3.22 -23.00 15.68
C GLU A 121 3.62 -23.89 16.86
N ARG A 122 4.77 -24.57 16.77
CA ARG A 122 5.25 -25.49 17.80
C ARG A 122 5.69 -24.80 19.09
N THR A 123 6.31 -23.63 18.98
CA THR A 123 6.94 -22.95 20.13
C THR A 123 6.08 -21.81 20.69
N GLY A 124 5.03 -21.41 19.97
CA GLY A 124 4.20 -20.26 20.31
C GLY A 124 4.90 -18.91 20.14
N ILE A 125 6.14 -18.88 19.61
CA ILE A 125 6.87 -17.65 19.32
C ILE A 125 6.53 -17.22 17.89
N PRO A 126 5.94 -16.03 17.67
CA PRO A 126 5.62 -15.54 16.32
C PRO A 126 6.76 -15.65 15.33
N ALA A 127 6.46 -16.16 14.12
CA ALA A 127 7.39 -16.30 13.00
C ALA A 127 8.22 -15.03 12.72
N ALA A 128 7.61 -13.85 12.90
CA ALA A 128 8.30 -12.56 12.75
C ALA A 128 9.41 -12.36 13.79
N VAL A 129 9.18 -12.78 15.04
CA VAL A 129 10.17 -12.72 16.13
C VAL A 129 11.30 -13.71 15.88
N ILE A 130 10.98 -14.96 15.53
CA ILE A 130 11.98 -15.97 15.16
C ILE A 130 12.85 -15.45 14.01
N SER A 131 12.23 -14.94 12.94
CA SER A 131 12.94 -14.35 11.79
C SER A 131 13.85 -13.20 12.19
N SER A 132 13.37 -12.28 13.03
CA SER A 132 14.15 -11.14 13.52
C SER A 132 15.33 -11.58 14.37
N ARG A 133 15.15 -12.58 15.24
CA ARG A 133 16.24 -13.13 16.07
C ARG A 133 17.33 -13.72 15.18
N LEU A 134 16.95 -14.51 14.18
CA LEU A 134 17.88 -15.08 13.22
C LEU A 134 18.57 -14.03 12.34
N SER A 135 17.92 -12.90 12.03
CA SER A 135 18.53 -11.84 11.23
C SER A 135 19.53 -10.99 12.03
N ILE A 136 19.36 -10.89 13.36
CA ILE A 136 20.31 -10.21 14.26
C ILE A 136 21.36 -11.18 14.83
N GLY A 137 21.50 -12.38 14.25
CA GLY A 137 22.57 -13.32 14.56
C GLY A 137 22.33 -14.23 15.77
N TRP A 138 21.07 -14.40 16.23
CA TRP A 138 20.79 -15.41 17.25
C TRP A 138 20.99 -16.81 16.68
N THR A 139 21.46 -17.71 17.53
CA THR A 139 21.51 -19.14 17.23
C THR A 139 20.09 -19.70 16.98
N PRO A 140 19.91 -20.66 16.06
CA PRO A 140 18.64 -21.33 15.81
C PRO A 140 17.88 -21.76 17.07
N GLU A 141 18.58 -22.37 18.01
CA GLU A 141 18.05 -22.93 19.25
C GLU A 141 17.41 -21.83 20.10
N ARG A 142 18.16 -20.75 20.36
CA ARG A 142 17.67 -19.58 21.10
C ARG A 142 16.55 -18.85 20.37
N ALA A 143 16.61 -18.79 19.04
CA ALA A 143 15.62 -18.09 18.24
C ALA A 143 14.21 -18.67 18.44
N VAL A 144 14.12 -20.01 18.54
CA VAL A 144 12.87 -20.77 18.67
C VAL A 144 12.53 -21.19 20.10
N SER A 145 13.41 -21.03 21.08
CA SER A 145 13.14 -21.44 22.48
C SER A 145 13.02 -20.29 23.47
N GLU A 146 13.72 -19.17 23.26
CA GLU A 146 13.77 -18.12 24.28
C GLU A 146 12.43 -17.34 24.31
N PRO A 147 11.79 -17.17 25.49
CA PRO A 147 10.49 -16.51 25.57
C PRO A 147 10.58 -15.03 25.18
N ILE A 148 9.46 -14.48 24.68
CA ILE A 148 9.39 -13.05 24.38
C ILE A 148 9.33 -12.26 25.68
N ARG A 149 10.43 -11.59 26.03
CA ARG A 149 10.41 -10.58 27.09
C ARG A 149 9.60 -9.39 26.59
N LYS A 150 8.40 -9.18 27.15
CA LYS A 150 7.64 -7.95 26.95
C LYS A 150 8.55 -6.81 27.40
N ARG A 151 9.03 -5.97 26.46
CA ARG A 151 9.65 -4.70 26.83
C ARG A 151 8.62 -3.98 27.70
N ARG A 152 8.92 -3.80 29.00
CA ARG A 152 8.24 -2.78 29.79
C ARG A 152 8.49 -1.50 29.00
N GLY A 153 7.46 -1.01 28.31
CA GLY A 153 7.60 0.18 27.49
C GLY A 153 8.31 1.24 28.33
N THR A 154 9.36 1.84 27.81
CA THR A 154 10.12 2.87 28.52
C THR A 154 9.21 4.02 28.99
N GLY A 155 8.02 4.17 28.41
CA GLY A 155 6.96 5.08 28.86
C GLY A 155 6.20 4.69 30.13
N ARG A 156 6.31 3.46 30.65
CA ARG A 156 5.65 3.03 31.92
C ARG A 156 6.54 3.13 33.15
N GLN A 157 7.83 3.36 32.97
CA GLN A 157 8.73 3.54 34.09
C GLN A 157 8.56 4.97 34.59
N GLY A 158 7.86 5.12 35.73
CA GLY A 158 7.63 6.42 36.33
C GLY A 158 8.94 7.15 36.62
N VAL A 159 8.98 8.42 36.27
CA VAL A 159 10.07 9.35 36.56
C VAL A 159 9.78 9.99 37.90
N VAL A 160 10.70 9.83 38.86
CA VAL A 160 10.57 10.41 40.19
C VAL A 160 11.15 11.82 40.16
N ILE A 161 10.36 12.81 40.57
CA ILE A 161 10.77 14.22 40.67
C ILE A 161 10.18 14.77 41.97
N GLY A 162 11.01 15.29 42.86
CA GLY A 162 10.55 15.87 44.13
C GLY A 162 9.76 14.92 45.03
N GLY A 163 10.01 13.60 44.95
CA GLY A 163 9.31 12.58 45.72
C GLY A 163 8.05 12.00 45.05
N GLU A 164 7.55 12.63 43.98
CA GLU A 164 6.40 12.12 43.21
C GLU A 164 6.86 11.24 42.04
N ARG A 165 6.25 10.07 41.88
CA ARG A 165 6.50 9.15 40.76
C ARG A 165 5.37 9.26 39.74
N LEU A 166 5.63 9.92 38.62
CA LEU A 166 4.68 10.01 37.50
C LEU A 166 5.28 9.45 36.22
N THR A 167 4.44 8.89 35.36
CA THR A 167 4.82 8.49 33.99
C THR A 167 5.21 9.71 33.16
N ILE A 168 5.95 9.50 32.08
CA ILE A 168 6.30 10.59 31.14
C ILE A 168 5.04 11.26 30.58
N ARG A 169 3.94 10.51 30.43
CA ARG A 169 2.65 11.05 29.97
C ARG A 169 2.03 11.98 31.00
N GLU A 170 1.96 11.56 32.26
CA GLU A 170 1.44 12.39 33.35
C GLU A 170 2.31 13.65 33.55
N TRP A 171 3.64 13.53 33.44
CA TRP A 171 4.52 14.70 33.42
C TRP A 171 4.26 15.61 32.21
N SER A 172 3.96 15.05 31.04
CA SER A 172 3.62 15.82 29.84
C SER A 172 2.32 16.60 30.02
N GLU A 173 1.30 15.97 30.61
CA GLU A 173 0.02 16.59 30.90
C GLU A 173 0.17 17.68 31.97
N ARG A 174 0.98 17.45 33.01
CA ARG A 174 1.22 18.41 34.09
C ARG A 174 2.08 19.61 33.70
N THR A 175 3.11 19.41 32.88
CA THR A 175 4.08 20.47 32.52
C THR A 175 3.80 21.13 31.18
N GLY A 176 2.91 20.57 30.37
CA GLY A 176 2.65 21.01 29.00
C GLY A 176 3.81 20.74 28.03
N ILE A 177 4.87 20.06 28.47
CA ILE A 177 5.98 19.65 27.61
C ILE A 177 5.62 18.33 26.95
N PRO A 178 5.69 18.20 25.62
CA PRO A 178 5.35 16.96 24.93
C PRO A 178 6.15 15.75 25.43
N ALA A 179 5.48 14.62 25.65
CA ALA A 179 6.07 13.38 26.14
C ALA A 179 7.31 12.91 25.35
N ASN A 180 7.33 13.11 24.03
CA ASN A 180 8.50 12.79 23.19
C ASN A 180 9.71 13.69 23.51
N VAL A 181 9.49 14.95 23.87
CA VAL A 181 10.55 15.88 24.29
C VAL A 181 11.10 15.48 25.65
N ILE A 182 10.23 15.20 26.63
CA ILE A 182 10.65 14.70 27.95
C ILE A 182 11.47 13.42 27.80
N SER A 183 10.96 12.44 27.04
CA SER A 183 11.67 11.19 26.76
C SER A 183 13.02 11.42 26.07
N ASN A 184 13.08 12.31 25.07
CA ASN A 184 14.33 12.61 24.38
C ASN A 184 15.38 13.26 25.31
N ARG A 185 14.95 14.15 26.21
CA ARG A 185 15.82 14.77 27.22
C ARG A 185 16.39 13.73 28.18
N LEU A 186 15.54 12.85 28.72
CA LEU A 186 15.97 11.76 29.61
C LEU A 186 16.95 10.81 28.90
N ASN A 187 16.66 10.43 27.65
CA ASN A 187 17.55 9.59 26.84
C ASN A 187 18.89 10.27 26.51
N ARG A 188 18.94 11.60 26.57
CA ARG A 188 20.17 12.41 26.42
C ARG A 188 20.86 12.72 27.75
N GLY A 189 20.47 12.03 28.83
CA GLY A 189 21.08 12.17 30.15
C GLY A 189 20.70 13.44 30.91
N TRP A 190 19.60 14.11 30.55
CA TRP A 190 19.10 15.21 31.38
C TRP A 190 18.58 14.67 32.71
N THR A 191 18.76 15.44 33.77
CA THR A 191 18.11 15.14 35.05
C THR A 191 16.58 15.20 34.89
N PRO A 192 15.83 14.37 35.63
CA PRO A 192 14.37 14.38 35.63
C PRO A 192 13.76 15.79 35.76
N GLU A 193 14.23 16.56 36.74
CA GLU A 193 13.78 17.92 37.06
C GLU A 193 13.96 18.83 35.84
N ARG A 194 15.13 18.77 35.21
CA ARG A 194 15.45 19.59 34.04
C ARG A 194 14.67 19.13 32.81
N ALA A 195 14.41 17.83 32.67
CA ALA A 195 13.69 17.26 31.56
C ALA A 195 12.23 17.74 31.49
N VAL A 196 11.58 17.90 32.65
CA VAL A 196 10.19 18.38 32.76
C VAL A 196 10.08 19.87 33.11
N GLY A 197 11.15 20.51 33.58
CA GLY A 197 11.15 21.91 34.00
C GLY A 197 11.56 22.90 32.91
N THR A 198 12.25 22.44 31.85
CA THR A 198 12.74 23.34 30.80
C THR A 198 11.69 23.52 29.70
N PRO A 199 11.19 24.73 29.41
CA PRO A 199 10.23 24.95 28.33
C PRO A 199 10.76 24.53 26.95
N VAL A 200 9.87 24.12 26.05
CA VAL A 200 10.25 23.85 24.66
C VAL A 200 10.45 25.19 23.94
N ARG A 201 11.66 25.44 23.41
CA ARG A 201 11.88 26.57 22.52
C ARG A 201 10.97 26.41 21.29
N LYS A 202 10.05 27.34 21.08
CA LYS A 202 9.32 27.44 19.81
C LYS A 202 10.35 27.55 18.69
N ARG A 203 10.17 26.79 17.60
CA ARG A 203 10.98 27.01 16.39
C ARG A 203 10.85 28.49 16.02
N ARG A 204 11.98 29.20 15.94
CA ARG A 204 11.99 30.56 15.40
C ARG A 204 11.34 30.48 14.01
N GLY A 205 10.37 31.34 13.75
CA GLY A 205 9.79 31.50 12.41
C GLY A 205 10.89 31.83 11.39
N PRO A 206 10.53 31.90 10.09
CA PRO A 206 11.46 32.37 9.07
C PRO A 206 12.14 33.66 9.53
N LYS A 207 13.47 33.72 9.48
CA LYS A 207 14.22 34.95 9.80
C LYS A 207 13.70 36.09 8.89
N PRO A 208 13.46 37.30 9.42
CA PRO A 208 12.96 38.43 8.63
C PRO A 208 13.96 38.88 7.56
N ASP A 209 15.24 38.59 7.75
CA ASP A 209 16.29 38.78 6.76
C ASP A 209 16.89 37.41 6.40
N ARG A 210 16.14 36.61 5.64
CA ARG A 210 16.71 35.43 4.97
C ARG A 210 16.77 35.72 3.48
N SER A 211 17.90 35.39 2.88
CA SER A 211 18.00 35.31 1.42
C SER A 211 16.87 34.42 0.90
N PRO A 212 16.15 34.81 -0.17
CA PRO A 212 15.02 34.04 -0.65
C PRO A 212 15.43 32.59 -0.95
N THR A 213 14.57 31.65 -0.60
CA THR A 213 14.75 30.23 -0.89
C THR A 213 14.72 29.98 -2.39
N VAL A 214 15.28 28.85 -2.86
CA VAL A 214 15.21 28.45 -4.28
C VAL A 214 13.77 28.41 -4.81
N ARG A 215 12.81 28.07 -3.94
CA ARG A 215 11.38 28.07 -4.27
C ARG A 215 10.84 29.49 -4.46
N GLU A 216 11.15 30.40 -3.55
CA GLU A 216 10.76 31.82 -3.66
C GLU A 216 11.41 32.47 -4.90
N TRP A 217 12.66 32.10 -5.24
CA TRP A 217 13.29 32.51 -6.50
C TRP A 217 12.61 31.92 -7.73
N SER A 218 12.16 30.66 -7.67
CA SER A 218 11.41 30.02 -8.75
C SER A 218 10.10 30.74 -9.02
N GLU A 219 9.35 31.07 -7.97
CA GLU A 219 8.10 31.82 -8.03
C GLU A 219 8.33 33.24 -8.59
N ARG A 220 9.41 33.92 -8.16
CA ARG A 220 9.71 35.29 -8.59
C ARG A 220 10.23 35.40 -10.03
N THR A 221 10.99 34.41 -10.50
CA THR A 221 11.67 34.48 -11.81
C THR A 221 10.98 33.65 -12.89
N GLY A 222 10.01 32.81 -12.52
CA GLY A 222 9.37 31.86 -13.42
C GLY A 222 10.27 30.69 -13.84
N ILE A 223 11.51 30.62 -13.35
CA ILE A 223 12.43 29.52 -13.63
C ILE A 223 12.08 28.36 -12.69
N PRO A 224 11.81 27.14 -13.21
CA PRO A 224 11.49 26.00 -12.35
C PRO A 224 12.58 25.69 -11.32
N ALA A 225 12.20 25.42 -10.08
CA ALA A 225 13.13 25.20 -8.96
C ALA A 225 14.18 24.12 -9.24
N ASN A 226 13.82 23.05 -9.95
CA ASN A 226 14.76 22.00 -10.36
C ASN A 226 15.87 22.53 -11.29
N ILE A 227 15.57 23.51 -12.15
CA ILE A 227 16.56 24.14 -13.02
C ILE A 227 17.50 25.03 -12.20
N ILE A 228 16.98 25.80 -11.25
CA ILE A 228 17.80 26.59 -10.33
C ILE A 228 18.74 25.68 -9.53
N TYR A 229 18.24 24.55 -9.01
CA TYR A 229 19.07 23.55 -8.33
C TYR A 229 20.17 22.98 -9.22
N VAL A 230 19.85 22.59 -10.47
CA VAL A 230 20.84 22.06 -11.42
C VAL A 230 21.90 23.11 -11.77
N ARG A 231 21.54 24.39 -11.85
CA ARG A 231 22.51 25.47 -12.10
C ARG A 231 23.45 25.66 -10.90
N LEU A 232 22.89 25.72 -9.69
CA LEU A 232 23.68 25.83 -8.46
C LEU A 232 24.61 24.62 -8.26
N SER A 233 24.12 23.39 -8.52
CA SER A 233 24.95 22.19 -8.41
C SER A 233 26.06 22.10 -9.46
N ARG A 234 25.90 22.81 -10.58
CA ARG A 234 26.93 23.00 -11.62
C ARG A 234 27.83 24.21 -11.35
N GLY A 235 27.81 24.75 -10.13
CA GLY A 235 28.69 25.84 -9.69
C GLY A 235 28.29 27.23 -10.19
N TRP A 236 27.06 27.44 -10.68
CA TRP A 236 26.61 28.78 -11.02
C TRP A 236 26.42 29.63 -9.77
N THR A 237 26.72 30.93 -9.85
CA THR A 237 26.35 31.89 -8.81
C THR A 237 24.82 31.99 -8.72
N LEU A 238 24.29 32.33 -7.54
CA LEU A 238 22.84 32.47 -7.34
C LEU A 238 22.23 33.45 -8.34
N GLU A 239 22.84 34.62 -8.52
CA GLU A 239 22.41 35.65 -9.46
C GLU A 239 22.33 35.11 -10.89
N ARG A 240 23.35 34.39 -11.34
CA ARG A 240 23.34 33.77 -12.67
C ARG A 240 22.31 32.66 -12.79
N ALA A 241 22.14 31.86 -11.72
CA ALA A 241 21.21 30.74 -11.68
C ALA A 241 19.74 31.18 -11.82
N VAL A 242 19.39 32.35 -11.29
CA VAL A 242 18.04 32.91 -11.30
C VAL A 242 17.84 34.01 -12.36
N GLY A 243 18.92 34.56 -12.93
CA GLY A 243 18.86 35.61 -13.95
C GLY A 243 18.89 35.11 -15.40
N THR A 244 19.27 33.84 -15.63
CA THR A 244 19.37 33.31 -17.01
C THR A 244 18.05 32.67 -17.44
N PRO A 245 17.38 33.13 -18.53
CA PRO A 245 16.14 32.53 -19.01
C PRO A 245 16.30 31.05 -19.40
N VAL A 246 15.26 30.25 -19.19
CA VAL A 246 15.22 28.86 -19.69
C VAL A 246 14.74 28.90 -21.13
N ARG A 247 15.56 28.45 -22.08
CA ARG A 247 15.13 28.31 -23.47
C ARG A 247 14.07 27.19 -23.54
N PRO A 248 12.92 27.40 -24.20
CA PRO A 248 11.98 26.32 -24.43
C PRO A 248 12.68 25.21 -25.21
N ARG A 249 12.34 23.96 -24.89
CA ARG A 249 12.71 22.84 -25.77
C ARG A 249 12.09 23.14 -27.13
N ARG A 250 12.92 23.15 -28.19
CA ARG A 250 12.39 23.08 -29.55
C ARG A 250 11.71 21.73 -29.65
N ASP A 251 10.40 21.74 -29.85
CA ASP A 251 9.67 20.55 -30.24
C ASP A 251 10.27 20.09 -31.57
N ALA A 252 10.70 18.82 -31.60
CA ALA A 252 11.23 18.13 -32.78
C ALA A 252 10.12 17.25 -33.35
#